data_AF-A0A832Q9F7-F1
#
_entry.id   AF-A0A832Q9F7-F1
#
_cell.length_a   1.000
_cell.length_b   1.000
_cell.length_c   1.000
_cell.angle_alpha   90.00
_cell.angle_beta   90.00
_cell.angle_gamma   90.00
#
_symmetry.space_group_name_H-M   'P 1'
#
loop_
_entity.id
_entity.type
_entity.pdbx_description
1 polymer ?
#
loop_
_entity_poly.entity_id
_entity_poly.type
_entity_poly.pdbx_seq_one_letter_code
_entity_poly.pdbx_strand_id
1 'polypeptide(L)'
;MSTPPFFPLIVEPATLAQQLDAEQLLIVDLCHPRNWQQLHVPHAVHADPAALMSQDPLRPGIMPSPQALNALFASLGYNPE
;
A
#
# COMPACT_ATOMS: atom_id res chain seq x y z
N MET A 1 15.42 -16.67 -6.29
CA MET A 1 14.37 -17.05 -7.25
C MET A 1 13.12 -16.32 -6.81
N SER A 2 12.56 -15.43 -7.61
CA SER A 2 11.38 -14.64 -7.22
C SER A 2 10.18 -15.59 -7.12
N THR A 3 9.63 -15.75 -5.93
CA THR A 3 8.37 -16.46 -5.72
C THR A 3 7.29 -15.81 -6.61
N PRO A 4 6.54 -16.59 -7.40
CA PRO A 4 5.48 -16.01 -8.23
C PRO A 4 4.48 -15.27 -7.32
N PRO A 5 4.05 -14.06 -7.70
CA PRO A 5 3.15 -13.28 -6.86
C PRO A 5 1.82 -14.02 -6.72
N PHE A 6 1.26 -13.96 -5.50
CA PHE A 6 -0.02 -14.58 -5.13
C PHE A 6 -1.18 -14.13 -6.03
N PHE A 7 -1.07 -12.94 -6.63
CA PHE A 7 -1.99 -12.40 -7.63
C PHE A 7 -1.25 -11.94 -8.91
N PRO A 8 -1.96 -11.86 -10.06
CA PRO A 8 -1.49 -11.07 -11.19
C PRO A 8 -1.35 -9.58 -10.82
N LEU A 9 -0.58 -8.82 -11.61
CA LEU A 9 -0.35 -7.38 -11.39
C LEU A 9 -1.66 -6.57 -11.32
N ILE A 10 -2.66 -6.97 -12.11
CA ILE A 10 -4.02 -6.42 -12.08
C ILE A 10 -4.94 -7.57 -11.71
N VAL A 11 -5.74 -7.37 -10.65
CA VAL A 11 -6.66 -8.38 -10.10
C VAL A 11 -8.09 -7.87 -10.14
N GLU A 12 -9.03 -8.75 -10.47
CA GLU A 12 -10.47 -8.44 -10.42
C GLU A 12 -10.98 -8.42 -8.97
N PRO A 13 -11.93 -7.54 -8.62
CA PRO A 13 -12.45 -7.45 -7.26
C PRO A 13 -13.02 -8.77 -6.72
N ALA A 14 -13.70 -9.54 -7.57
CA ALA A 14 -14.25 -10.85 -7.19
C ALA A 14 -13.16 -11.86 -6.82
N THR A 15 -12.00 -11.79 -7.46
CA THR A 15 -10.85 -12.65 -7.16
C THR A 15 -10.18 -12.23 -5.85
N LEU A 16 -9.99 -10.92 -5.64
CA LEU A 16 -9.45 -10.40 -4.38
C LEU A 16 -10.35 -10.75 -3.20
N ALA A 17 -11.68 -10.62 -3.37
CA ALA A 17 -12.67 -10.92 -2.34
C ALA A 17 -12.57 -12.36 -1.80
N GLN A 18 -12.14 -13.32 -2.61
CA GLN A 18 -11.99 -14.72 -2.21
C GLN A 18 -10.80 -14.96 -1.26
N GLN A 19 -9.90 -13.98 -1.10
CA GLN A 19 -8.65 -14.14 -0.35
C GLN A 19 -8.40 -12.97 0.63
N LEU A 20 -9.44 -12.20 0.99
CA LEU A 20 -9.28 -11.02 1.85
C LEU A 20 -8.67 -11.34 3.22
N ASP A 21 -8.89 -12.54 3.74
CA ASP A 21 -8.40 -12.96 5.05
C ASP A 21 -7.03 -13.68 4.98
N ALA A 22 -6.34 -13.64 3.83
CA ALA A 22 -5.01 -14.22 3.72
C ALA A 22 -3.99 -13.44 4.56
N GLU A 23 -3.27 -14.10 5.46
CA GLU A 23 -2.31 -13.45 6.39
C GLU A 23 -1.17 -12.70 5.67
N GLN A 24 -0.83 -13.15 4.46
CA GLN A 24 0.21 -12.55 3.62
C GLN A 24 -0.30 -11.41 2.72
N LEU A 25 -1.57 -11.00 2.85
CA LEU A 25 -2.18 -9.94 2.04
C LEU A 25 -2.18 -8.60 2.77
N LEU A 26 -1.45 -7.63 2.21
CA LEU A 26 -1.52 -6.24 2.62
C LEU A 26 -2.22 -5.41 1.53
N ILE A 27 -3.37 -4.82 1.87
CA ILE A 27 -4.12 -3.92 0.98
C ILE A 27 -3.82 -2.48 1.42
N VAL A 28 -3.28 -1.67 0.50
CA VAL A 28 -2.97 -0.26 0.76
C VAL A 28 -3.95 0.62 -0.01
N ASP A 29 -4.68 1.47 0.69
CA ASP A 29 -5.58 2.46 0.10
C ASP A 29 -4.93 3.85 0.08
N LEU A 30 -4.83 4.43 -1.11
CA LEU A 30 -4.24 5.74 -1.39
C LEU A 30 -5.30 6.83 -1.60
N CYS A 31 -6.57 6.56 -1.30
CA CYS A 31 -7.64 7.52 -1.45
C CYS A 31 -7.58 8.63 -0.39
N HIS A 32 -8.40 9.66 -0.56
CA HIS A 32 -8.52 10.72 0.43
C HIS A 32 -8.98 10.13 1.79
N PRO A 33 -8.41 10.54 2.95
CA PRO A 33 -8.72 9.97 4.26
C PRO A 33 -10.22 9.91 4.59
N ARG A 34 -10.97 10.93 4.15
CA ARG A 34 -12.44 10.99 4.28
C ARG A 34 -13.14 9.81 3.59
N ASN A 35 -12.70 9.45 2.39
CA ASN A 35 -13.31 8.34 1.64
C ASN A 35 -12.98 7.02 2.32
N TRP A 36 -11.71 6.82 2.70
CA TRP A 36 -11.29 5.65 3.46
C TRP A 36 -12.11 5.49 4.74
N GLN A 37 -12.28 6.55 5.54
CA GLN A 37 -13.11 6.49 6.76
C GLN A 37 -14.58 6.14 6.52
N GLN A 38 -15.14 6.48 5.34
CA GLN A 38 -16.53 6.20 4.99
C GLN A 38 -16.72 4.80 4.43
N LEU A 39 -15.85 4.39 3.49
CA LEU A 39 -15.91 3.11 2.81
C LEU A 39 -14.56 2.78 2.19
N HIS A 40 -14.01 1.63 2.56
CA HIS A 40 -12.79 1.07 1.98
C HIS A 40 -12.93 -0.45 1.87
N VAL A 41 -12.00 -1.07 1.15
CA VAL A 41 -11.89 -2.53 1.08
C VAL A 41 -11.60 -3.06 2.50
N PRO A 42 -12.25 -4.16 2.94
CA PRO A 42 -11.96 -4.76 4.25
C PRO A 42 -10.46 -5.00 4.45
N HIS A 43 -9.97 -4.75 5.67
CA HIS A 43 -8.57 -4.89 6.08
C HIS A 43 -7.57 -3.93 5.40
N ALA A 44 -8.02 -3.02 4.54
CA ALA A 44 -7.13 -2.07 3.89
C ALA A 44 -6.60 -1.00 4.86
N VAL A 45 -5.29 -0.78 4.83
CA VAL A 45 -4.63 0.32 5.57
C VAL A 45 -4.56 1.57 4.69
N HIS A 46 -4.81 2.72 5.28
CA HIS A 46 -4.66 4.00 4.58
C HIS A 46 -3.20 4.43 4.53
N ALA A 47 -2.75 4.87 3.36
CA ALA A 47 -1.50 5.60 3.21
C ALA A 47 -1.76 6.92 2.47
N ASP A 48 -1.27 8.02 3.02
CA ASP A 48 -1.33 9.31 2.34
C ASP A 48 -0.42 9.26 1.08
N PRO A 49 -0.94 9.54 -0.13
CA PRO A 49 -0.11 9.65 -1.33
C PRO A 49 1.08 10.58 -1.18
N ALA A 50 0.96 11.63 -0.35
CA ALA A 50 2.06 12.53 -0.05
C ALA A 50 3.25 11.81 0.60
N ALA A 51 3.01 10.80 1.44
CA ALA A 51 4.07 10.03 2.10
C ALA A 51 4.90 9.18 1.12
N LEU A 52 4.34 8.88 -0.06
CA LEU A 52 5.04 8.18 -1.15
C LEU A 52 5.91 9.12 -2.01
N MET A 53 5.95 10.41 -1.68
CA MET A 53 6.74 11.43 -2.38
C MET A 53 7.76 12.08 -1.45
N SER A 54 8.86 12.56 -2.04
CA SER A 54 9.83 13.39 -1.32
C SER A 54 9.14 14.65 -0.79
N GLN A 55 9.38 14.97 0.48
CA GLN A 55 8.91 16.20 1.13
C GLN A 55 9.82 17.41 0.85
N ASP A 56 10.73 17.30 -0.11
CA ASP A 56 11.64 18.39 -0.51
C ASP A 56 10.88 19.46 -1.31
N PRO A 57 10.64 20.66 -0.74
CA PRO A 57 9.86 21.70 -1.41
C PRO A 57 10.57 22.28 -2.63
N LEU A 58 11.89 22.13 -2.74
CA LEU A 58 12.67 22.60 -3.89
C LEU A 58 12.63 21.58 -5.04
N ARG A 59 12.26 20.34 -4.76
CA ARG A 59 12.26 19.22 -5.72
C ARG A 59 10.99 18.38 -5.59
N PRO A 60 9.81 18.96 -5.93
CA PRO A 60 8.56 18.23 -5.90
C PRO A 60 8.59 17.06 -6.89
N GLY A 61 7.94 15.95 -6.53
CA GLY A 61 7.76 14.79 -7.41
C GLY A 61 8.95 13.84 -7.52
N ILE A 62 10.00 14.03 -6.72
CA ILE A 62 11.08 13.03 -6.60
C ILE A 62 10.64 11.90 -5.67
N MET A 63 11.08 10.68 -5.97
CA MET A 63 10.89 9.51 -5.12
C MET A 63 11.54 9.72 -3.73
N PRO A 64 10.91 9.25 -2.64
CA PRO A 64 11.54 9.28 -1.33
C PRO A 64 12.82 8.43 -1.29
N SER A 65 13.67 8.68 -0.30
CA SER A 65 14.82 7.80 -0.06
C SER A 65 14.35 6.37 0.28
N PRO A 66 15.18 5.34 0.02
CA PRO A 66 14.88 3.98 0.46
C PRO A 66 14.61 3.87 1.97
N GLN A 67 15.27 4.67 2.82
CA GLN A 67 15.01 4.68 4.26
C GLN A 67 13.60 5.21 4.58
N ALA A 68 13.16 6.29 3.91
CA ALA A 68 11.82 6.82 4.10
C ALA A 68 10.75 5.84 3.63
N LEU A 69 10.96 5.17 2.50
CA LEU A 69 10.05 4.13 2.02
C LEU A 69 9.99 2.94 2.97
N ASN A 70 11.13 2.47 3.49
CA ASN A 70 11.15 1.38 4.46
C ASN A 70 10.39 1.74 5.75
N ALA A 71 10.56 2.97 6.25
CA ALA A 71 9.82 3.43 7.42
C ALA A 71 8.31 3.50 7.17
N LEU A 72 7.90 3.98 5.98
CA LEU A 72 6.50 3.99 5.56
C LEU A 72 5.93 2.58 5.45
N PHE A 73 6.61 1.66 4.75
CA PHE A 73 6.10 0.29 4.61
C PHE A 73 6.03 -0.44 5.95
N ALA A 74 7.02 -0.25 6.84
CA ALA A 74 6.97 -0.80 8.18
C ALA A 74 5.79 -0.26 9.00
N SER A 75 5.45 1.04 8.89
CA SER A 75 4.30 1.60 9.60
C SER A 75 2.96 1.10 9.06
N LEU A 76 2.92 0.66 7.80
CA LEU A 76 1.76 0.03 7.17
C LEU A 76 1.65 -1.48 7.47
N GLY A 77 2.61 -2.06 8.20
CA GLY A 77 2.62 -3.49 8.55
C GLY A 77 3.25 -4.40 7.49
N TYR A 78 4.01 -3.85 6.53
CA TYR A 78 4.81 -4.66 5.61
C TYR A 78 5.94 -5.35 6.37
N ASN A 79 5.95 -6.68 6.32
CA ASN A 79 7.06 -7.51 6.79
C ASN A 79 7.56 -8.38 5.62
N PRO A 80 8.83 -8.25 5.21
CA PRO A 80 9.40 -9.05 4.12
C PRO A 80 9.83 -10.48 4.52
N GLU A 81 9.73 -10.87 5.79
CA GLU A 81 10.04 -12.24 6.26
C GLU A 81 8.97 -13.28 5.91
#